data_AF-A0A5R8Y4T4-F1
#
_entry.id   AF-A0A5R8Y4T4-F1
#
_cell.length_a   1.000
_cell.length_b   1.000
_cell.length_c   1.000
_cell.angle_alpha   90.00
_cell.angle_beta   90.00
_cell.angle_gamma   90.00
#
_symmetry.space_group_name_H-M   'P 1'
#
loop_
_entity.id
_entity.type
_entity.pdbx_description
1 polymer ?
#
loop_
_entity_poly.entity_id
_entity_poly.type
_entity_poly.pdbx_seq_one_letter_code
_entity_poly.pdbx_strand_id
1 'polypeptide(L)'
;MSKNESAKENQLGIFEHLSLIPKLFEKIESLELEIKEIKKEVKHEYDLTKRSDVLEYLGISNSTLENMMKDGRFRQGKHFIKNIKGNKSKISFIESAIKEYKEKK
;
A
#
# COMPACT_ATOMS: atom_id res chain seq x y z
N MET A 1 47.41 0.01 43.14
CA MET A 1 46.09 0.57 42.72
C MET A 1 46.00 0.41 41.23
N SER A 2 45.05 -0.34 40.65
CA SER A 2 44.74 -0.20 39.20
C SER A 2 43.53 -1.03 38.72
N LYS A 3 43.32 -2.27 39.21
CA LYS A 3 42.27 -3.15 38.65
C LYS A 3 40.82 -2.77 39.01
N ASN A 4 40.62 -1.98 40.07
CA ASN A 4 39.29 -1.66 40.59
C ASN A 4 38.69 -0.36 40.02
N GLU A 5 39.49 0.49 39.40
CA GLU A 5 39.02 1.75 38.78
C GLU A 5 38.53 1.52 37.36
N SER A 6 39.24 0.72 36.57
CA SER A 6 38.83 0.31 35.21
C SER A 6 37.48 -0.43 35.17
N ALA A 7 37.17 -1.25 36.17
CA ALA A 7 35.88 -1.95 36.27
C ALA A 7 34.71 -0.99 36.61
N LYS A 8 34.98 0.10 37.34
CA LYS A 8 33.98 1.12 37.68
C LYS A 8 33.70 2.05 36.50
N GLU A 9 34.73 2.47 35.77
CA GLU A 9 34.58 3.30 34.55
C GLU A 9 33.76 2.59 33.46
N ASN A 10 34.00 1.28 33.25
CA ASN A 10 33.20 0.48 32.31
C ASN A 10 31.73 0.35 32.75
N GLN A 11 31.45 0.25 34.06
CA GLN A 11 30.07 0.19 34.55
C GLN A 11 29.34 1.54 34.37
N LEU A 12 30.02 2.66 34.63
CA LEU A 12 29.47 4.01 34.41
C LEU A 12 29.05 4.24 32.96
N GLY A 13 29.89 3.87 31.99
CA GLY A 13 29.53 3.95 30.55
C GLY A 13 28.34 3.06 30.18
N ILE A 14 28.24 1.84 30.74
CA ILE A 14 27.09 0.94 30.51
C ILE A 14 25.78 1.57 31.02
N PHE A 15 25.78 2.20 32.20
CA PHE A 15 24.58 2.87 32.72
C PHE A 15 24.17 4.10 31.91
N GLU A 16 25.13 4.86 31.37
CA GLU A 16 24.85 5.95 30.44
C GLU A 16 24.20 5.45 29.15
N HIS A 17 24.68 4.35 28.57
CA HIS A 17 24.08 3.75 27.38
C HIS A 17 22.70 3.14 27.64
N LEU A 18 22.46 2.55 28.81
CA LEU A 18 21.14 2.05 29.21
C LEU A 18 20.08 3.16 29.24
N SER A 19 20.48 4.39 29.60
CA SER A 19 19.60 5.56 29.57
C SER A 19 19.16 5.99 28.16
N LEU A 20 19.84 5.50 27.12
CA LEU A 20 19.50 5.76 25.72
C LEU A 20 18.40 4.82 25.20
N ILE A 21 18.21 3.66 25.83
CA ILE A 21 17.21 2.66 25.39
C ILE A 21 15.79 3.25 25.39
N PRO A 22 15.31 3.92 26.47
CA PRO A 22 13.98 4.53 26.45
C PRO A 22 13.84 5.62 25.38
N LYS A 23 14.89 6.44 25.17
CA LYS A 23 14.90 7.49 24.15
C LYS A 23 14.83 6.94 22.73
N LEU A 24 15.51 5.82 22.49
CA LEU A 24 15.42 5.10 21.21
C LEU A 24 14.02 4.52 21.01
N PHE A 25 13.40 3.99 22.06
CA PHE A 25 12.04 3.47 22.00
C PHE A 25 11.02 4.56 21.66
N GLU A 26 11.06 5.71 22.33
CA GLU A 26 10.22 6.87 22.00
C GLU A 26 10.40 7.33 20.55
N LYS A 27 11.65 7.33 20.05
CA LYS A 27 11.94 7.68 18.65
C LYS A 27 11.32 6.68 17.68
N ILE A 28 11.36 5.38 17.99
CA ILE A 28 10.76 4.33 17.17
C ILE A 28 9.23 4.51 17.11
N GLU A 29 8.57 4.73 18.25
CA GLU A 29 7.12 4.97 18.29
C GLU A 29 6.72 6.20 17.47
N SER A 30 7.48 7.30 17.57
CA SER A 30 7.26 8.50 16.75
C SER A 30 7.37 8.20 15.25
N LEU A 31 8.39 7.46 14.83
CA LEU A 31 8.60 7.10 13.43
C LEU A 31 7.49 6.16 12.92
N GLU A 32 7.01 5.23 13.73
CA GLU A 32 5.90 4.35 13.36
C GLU A 32 4.60 5.13 13.13
N LEU A 33 4.33 6.15 13.95
CA LEU A 33 3.19 7.05 13.77
C LEU A 33 3.29 7.85 12.47
N GLU A 34 4.44 8.47 12.20
CA GLU A 34 4.68 9.20 10.94
C GLU A 34 4.52 8.29 9.71
N ILE A 35 5.07 7.07 9.74
CA ILE A 35 4.90 6.09 8.67
C ILE A 35 3.41 5.76 8.47
N LYS A 36 2.64 5.63 9.54
CA LYS A 36 1.20 5.35 9.48
C LYS A 36 0.43 6.52 8.86
N GLU A 37 0.81 7.75 9.16
CA GLU A 37 0.21 8.95 8.57
C GLU A 37 0.55 9.07 7.08
N ILE A 38 1.83 8.92 6.72
CA ILE A 38 2.28 8.92 5.33
C ILE A 38 1.56 7.83 4.52
N LYS A 39 1.39 6.62 5.08
CA LYS A 39 0.62 5.54 4.41
C LYS A 39 -0.85 5.87 4.18
N LYS A 40 -1.45 6.77 4.97
CA LYS A 40 -2.82 7.27 4.72
C LYS A 40 -2.84 8.28 3.57
N GLU A 41 -1.81 9.12 3.47
CA GLU A 41 -1.72 10.19 2.47
C GLU A 41 -1.23 9.69 1.10
N VAL A 42 -0.34 8.70 1.10
CA VAL A 42 0.02 7.91 -0.09
C VAL A 42 -1.18 7.02 -0.40
N LYS A 43 -2.22 7.63 -0.97
CA LYS A 43 -3.26 6.90 -1.70
C LYS A 43 -2.52 5.97 -2.64
N HIS A 44 -2.67 4.67 -2.45
CA HIS A 44 -2.22 3.69 -3.41
C HIS A 44 -2.71 4.14 -4.79
N GLU A 45 -1.78 4.50 -5.69
CA GLU A 45 -2.12 4.81 -7.06
C GLU A 45 -2.56 3.49 -7.70
N TYR A 46 -3.88 3.26 -7.69
CA TYR A 46 -4.48 2.12 -8.33
C TYR A 46 -4.08 2.10 -9.81
N ASP A 47 -3.45 1.02 -10.26
CA ASP A 47 -3.24 0.79 -11.68
C ASP A 47 -4.57 0.33 -12.28
N LEU A 48 -5.41 1.29 -12.67
CA LEU A 48 -6.75 1.03 -13.20
C LEU A 48 -6.75 0.36 -14.59
N THR A 49 -5.60 -0.11 -15.07
CA THR A 49 -5.52 -1.05 -16.19
C THR A 49 -5.65 -2.50 -15.73
N LYS A 50 -5.33 -2.78 -14.45
CA LYS A 50 -5.38 -4.10 -13.82
C LYS A 50 -6.73 -4.35 -13.17
N ARG A 51 -7.17 -5.60 -13.26
CA ARG A 51 -8.45 -6.03 -12.71
C ARG A 51 -8.52 -5.89 -11.19
N SER A 52 -7.48 -6.30 -10.46
CA SER A 52 -7.42 -6.22 -8.99
C SER A 52 -7.69 -4.80 -8.50
N ASP A 53 -6.98 -3.85 -9.09
CA ASP A 53 -6.98 -2.46 -8.67
C ASP A 53 -8.29 -1.78 -9.08
N VAL A 54 -8.91 -2.18 -10.20
CA VAL A 54 -10.27 -1.74 -10.57
C VAL A 54 -11.31 -2.24 -9.57
N LEU A 55 -11.22 -3.49 -9.10
CA LEU A 55 -12.15 -4.02 -8.10
C LEU A 55 -12.06 -3.27 -6.78
N GLU A 56 -10.83 -3.02 -6.32
CA GLU A 56 -10.57 -2.29 -5.08
C GLU A 56 -10.98 -0.82 -5.20
N TYR A 57 -10.59 -0.16 -6.30
CA TYR A 57 -10.94 1.23 -6.57
C TYR A 57 -12.46 1.45 -6.64
N LEU A 58 -13.20 0.55 -7.29
CA LEU A 58 -14.66 0.66 -7.39
C LEU A 58 -15.40 0.11 -6.15
N GLY A 59 -14.71 -0.60 -5.25
CA GLY A 59 -15.31 -1.26 -4.10
C GLY A 59 -16.32 -2.34 -4.48
N ILE A 60 -16.03 -3.13 -5.52
CA ILE A 60 -16.95 -4.17 -6.03
C ILE A 60 -16.30 -5.55 -6.05
N SER A 61 -17.14 -6.59 -5.98
CA SER A 61 -16.68 -7.97 -6.11
C SER A 61 -16.34 -8.35 -7.56
N ASN A 62 -15.50 -9.37 -7.71
CA ASN A 62 -15.15 -9.93 -9.02
C ASN A 62 -16.39 -10.38 -9.81
N SER A 63 -17.37 -10.98 -9.13
CA SER A 63 -18.64 -11.41 -9.74
C SER A 63 -19.48 -10.23 -10.22
N THR A 64 -19.50 -9.14 -9.45
CA THR A 64 -20.20 -7.91 -9.84
C THR A 64 -19.58 -7.32 -11.11
N LEU A 65 -18.25 -7.24 -11.19
CA LEU A 65 -17.56 -6.76 -12.38
C LEU A 65 -17.84 -7.65 -13.60
N GLU A 66 -17.83 -8.97 -13.46
CA GLU A 66 -18.22 -9.89 -14.54
C GLU A 66 -19.67 -9.67 -14.98
N ASN A 67 -20.60 -9.50 -14.04
CA ASN A 67 -21.99 -9.23 -14.38
C ASN A 67 -22.13 -7.90 -15.13
N MET A 68 -21.44 -6.85 -14.70
CA MET A 68 -21.40 -5.55 -15.38
C MET A 68 -20.84 -5.66 -16.81
N MET A 69 -19.86 -6.54 -17.03
CA MET A 69 -19.33 -6.80 -18.37
C MET A 69 -20.33 -7.58 -19.23
N LYS A 70 -21.07 -8.53 -18.64
CA LYS A 70 -22.06 -9.36 -19.34
C LYS A 70 -23.34 -8.59 -19.70
N ASP A 71 -23.83 -7.75 -18.79
CA ASP A 71 -25.06 -6.97 -18.98
C ASP A 71 -24.84 -5.64 -19.73
N GLY A 72 -23.59 -5.32 -20.08
CA GLY A 72 -23.25 -4.19 -20.93
C GLY A 72 -23.12 -2.84 -20.20
N ARG A 73 -23.14 -2.83 -18.86
CA ARG A 73 -22.71 -1.66 -18.06
C ARG A 73 -21.25 -1.33 -18.33
N PHE A 74 -20.38 -2.35 -18.41
CA PHE A 74 -19.00 -2.24 -18.88
C PHE A 74 -18.91 -2.81 -20.30
N ARG A 75 -18.52 -1.97 -21.25
CA ARG A 75 -18.50 -2.28 -22.69
C ARG A 75 -17.06 -2.37 -23.23
N GLN A 76 -16.80 -3.40 -24.03
CA GLN A 76 -15.53 -3.55 -24.76
C GLN A 76 -15.32 -2.35 -25.70
N GLY A 77 -14.09 -1.84 -25.76
CA GLY A 77 -13.73 -0.64 -26.54
C GLY A 77 -14.05 0.69 -25.85
N LYS A 78 -14.84 0.68 -24.76
CA LYS A 78 -15.15 1.88 -23.96
C LYS A 78 -14.60 1.82 -22.55
N HIS A 79 -14.83 0.72 -21.84
CA HIS A 79 -14.42 0.55 -20.44
C HIS A 79 -13.24 -0.42 -20.30
N PHE A 80 -13.11 -1.36 -21.24
CA PHE A 80 -12.01 -2.31 -21.28
C PHE A 80 -11.70 -2.72 -22.72
N ILE A 81 -10.49 -3.22 -22.94
CA ILE A 81 -10.03 -3.80 -24.19
C ILE A 81 -9.72 -5.26 -23.92
N LYS A 82 -10.26 -6.16 -24.74
CA LYS A 82 -9.95 -7.58 -24.70
C LYS A 82 -9.10 -7.93 -25.91
N ASN A 83 -7.84 -8.27 -25.65
CA ASN A 83 -6.91 -8.72 -26.67
C ASN A 83 -6.80 -10.24 -26.62
N ILE A 84 -7.10 -10.89 -27.73
CA ILE A 84 -7.00 -12.34 -27.89
C ILE A 84 -5.77 -12.61 -28.76
N LYS A 85 -4.79 -13.34 -28.22
CA LYS A 85 -3.62 -13.83 -28.98
C LYS A 85 -3.54 -15.34 -28.80
N GLY A 86 -3.94 -16.08 -29.84
CA GLY A 86 -4.09 -17.54 -29.77
C GLY A 86 -5.07 -17.94 -28.66
N ASN A 87 -4.65 -18.85 -27.78
CA ASN A 87 -5.46 -19.34 -26.66
C ASN A 87 -5.48 -18.43 -25.43
N LYS A 88 -4.76 -17.30 -25.44
CA LYS A 88 -4.68 -16.37 -24.31
C LYS A 88 -5.53 -15.14 -24.57
N SER A 89 -6.42 -14.81 -23.63
CA SER A 89 -7.13 -13.53 -23.60
C SER A 89 -6.58 -12.64 -22.48
N LYS A 90 -6.16 -11.42 -22.81
CA LYS A 90 -5.79 -10.39 -21.84
C LYS A 90 -6.85 -9.29 -21.86
N ILE A 91 -7.33 -8.92 -20.68
CA ILE A 91 -8.22 -7.77 -20.50
C ILE A 91 -7.42 -6.65 -19.85
N SER A 92 -7.54 -5.45 -20.41
CA SER A 92 -6.98 -4.23 -19.86
C SER A 92 -8.10 -3.20 -19.75
N PHE A 93 -8.25 -2.59 -18.59
CA PHE A 93 -9.27 -1.58 -18.34
C PHE A 93 -8.78 -0.20 -18.81
N ILE A 94 -9.72 0.65 -19.20
CA ILE A 94 -9.44 2.02 -19.66
C ILE A 94 -9.59 2.94 -18.45
N GLU A 95 -8.47 3.40 -17.91
CA GLU A 95 -8.40 4.16 -16.65
C GLU A 95 -9.38 5.34 -16.60
N SER A 96 -9.40 6.17 -17.64
CA SER A 96 -10.29 7.34 -17.71
C SER A 96 -11.77 6.95 -17.62
N ALA A 97 -12.18 5.87 -18.28
CA ALA A 97 -13.55 5.37 -18.23
C ALA A 97 -13.93 4.80 -16.85
N ILE A 98 -12.97 4.19 -16.14
CA ILE A 98 -13.20 3.69 -14.77
C ILE A 98 -13.37 4.85 -13.78
N LYS A 99 -12.54 5.89 -13.89
CA LYS A 99 -12.66 7.11 -13.09
C LYS A 99 -14.01 7.80 -13.34
N GLU A 100 -14.35 8.03 -14.61
CA GLU A 100 -15.63 8.62 -15.01
C GLU A 100 -16.83 7.80 -14.51
N TYR A 101 -16.75 6.47 -14.54
CA TYR A 101 -17.81 5.60 -14.03
C TYR A 101 -18.03 5.79 -12.52
N LYS A 102 -16.96 5.95 -11.74
CA LYS A 102 -17.04 6.14 -10.28
C LYS A 102 -17.61 7.52 -9.92
N GLU A 103 -17.27 8.56 -10.68
CA GLU A 103 -17.77 9.92 -10.46
C GLU A 103 -19.26 10.09 -10.82
N LYS A 104 -19.75 9.32 -11.79
CA LYS A 104 -21.16 9.36 -12.22
C LYS A 104 -22.11 8.54 -11.35
N LYS A 105 -21.58 7.82 -10.36
CA LYS A 105 -22.34 6.91 -9.50
C LYS A 105 -22.64 7.56 -8.16
#